data_AF-A7S827-F1
#
_entry.id   AF-A7S827-F1
#
_cell.length_a   1.000
_cell.length_b   1.000
_cell.length_c   1.000
_cell.angle_alpha   90.00
_cell.angle_beta   90.00
_cell.angle_gamma   90.00
#
_symmetry.space_group_name_H-M   'P 1'
#
loop_
_entity.id
_entity.type
_entity.pdbx_description
1 polymer ?
#
loop_
_entity_poly.entity_id
_entity_poly.type
_entity_poly.pdbx_seq_one_letter_code
_entity_poly.pdbx_strand_id
1 'polypeptide(L)'
;MATGDINNNLRKLLKELKNVRFPRMHELDLRALSLGKPDSFLPILHYVFLDYSCELSEFFSEKDYDLYGKTDLRFVETVYKILRDEFHYKPPLTREQFLALGYAERKVIQLREIVQKCRLKHKELS
;
A
#
# COMPACT_ATOMS: atom_id res chain seq x y z
N MET A 1 1.27 13.21 22.01
CA MET A 1 1.35 12.31 20.83
C MET A 1 1.92 13.14 19.68
N ALA A 2 3.23 13.03 19.43
CA ALA A 2 3.94 13.96 18.55
C ALA A 2 3.72 13.57 17.07
N THR A 3 2.80 14.29 16.43
CA THR A 3 2.61 14.34 14.98
C THR A 3 3.73 15.19 14.38
N GLY A 4 4.90 14.60 14.14
CA GLY A 4 6.09 15.33 13.64
C GLY A 4 7.14 14.48 12.92
N ASP A 5 7.10 13.16 13.06
CA ASP A 5 8.15 12.27 12.57
C ASP A 5 7.74 11.47 11.32
N ILE A 6 7.30 12.17 10.28
CA ILE A 6 7.03 11.53 8.99
C ILE A 6 8.24 10.78 8.46
N ASN A 7 9.45 11.31 8.67
CA ASN A 7 10.71 10.66 8.31
C ASN A 7 10.88 9.30 9.01
N ASN A 8 10.47 9.19 10.28
CA ASN A 8 10.54 7.93 11.02
C ASN A 8 9.53 6.91 10.47
N ASN A 9 8.31 7.36 10.19
CA ASN A 9 7.28 6.51 9.57
C ASN A 9 7.72 6.04 8.18
N LEU A 10 8.34 6.92 7.38
CA LEU A 10 8.88 6.57 6.07
C LEU A 10 9.99 5.53 6.17
N ARG A 11 10.94 5.71 7.10
CA ARG A 11 11.97 4.69 7.36
C ARG A 11 11.38 3.33 7.72
N LYS A 12 10.32 3.31 8.55
CA LYS A 12 9.62 2.06 8.89
C LYS A 12 8.96 1.44 7.68
N LEU A 13 8.27 2.24 6.85
CA LEU A 13 7.67 1.77 5.60
C LEU A 13 8.74 1.21 4.66
N LEU A 14 9.82 1.93 4.42
CA LEU A 14 10.94 1.47 3.59
C LEU A 14 11.51 0.15 4.11
N LYS A 15 11.65 -0.01 5.43
CA LYS A 15 12.10 -1.28 6.02
C LYS A 15 11.14 -2.43 5.69
N GLU A 16 9.83 -2.20 5.73
CA GLU A 16 8.83 -3.19 5.31
C GLU A 16 8.89 -3.47 3.80
N LEU A 17 9.10 -2.45 2.97
CA LEU A 17 9.30 -2.61 1.52
C LEU A 17 10.54 -3.44 1.19
N LYS A 18 11.60 -3.27 1.98
CA LYS A 18 12.81 -4.09 1.88
C LYS A 18 12.54 -5.54 2.30
N ASN A 19 11.69 -5.77 3.31
CA ASN A 19 11.28 -7.11 3.72
C ASN A 19 10.50 -7.84 2.62
N VAL A 20 9.65 -7.13 1.87
CA VAL A 20 8.93 -7.69 0.71
C VAL A 20 9.75 -7.71 -0.58
N ARG A 21 11.05 -7.38 -0.51
CA ARG A 21 11.99 -7.34 -1.65
C ARG A 21 11.53 -6.47 -2.83
N PHE A 22 10.93 -5.32 -2.54
CA PHE A 22 10.49 -4.37 -3.57
C PHE A 22 11.64 -3.99 -4.53
N PRO A 23 11.59 -4.38 -5.82
CA PRO A 23 12.71 -4.23 -6.75
C PRO A 23 12.93 -2.77 -7.16
N ARG A 24 11.88 -1.96 -7.20
CA ARG A 24 11.93 -0.54 -7.59
C ARG A 24 12.28 0.39 -6.43
N MET A 25 12.92 -0.11 -5.38
CA MET A 25 13.25 0.69 -4.19
C MET A 25 14.10 1.91 -4.52
N HIS A 26 14.94 1.82 -5.54
CA HIS A 26 15.83 2.89 -5.99
C HIS A 26 15.09 3.97 -6.81
N GLU A 27 13.94 3.65 -7.38
CA GLU A 27 13.08 4.60 -8.11
C GLU A 27 12.09 5.33 -7.18
N LEU A 28 12.07 4.98 -5.88
CA LEU A 28 11.20 5.62 -4.92
C LEU A 28 11.67 7.04 -4.62
N ASP A 29 10.85 8.01 -5.03
CA ASP A 29 11.09 9.41 -4.71
C ASP A 29 10.69 9.71 -3.25
N LEU A 30 11.66 9.62 -2.35
CA LEU A 30 11.47 9.86 -0.92
C LEU A 30 10.93 11.26 -0.62
N ARG A 31 11.25 12.25 -1.46
CA ARG A 31 10.73 13.61 -1.31
C ARG A 31 9.25 13.63 -1.64
N ALA A 32 8.83 13.01 -2.73
CA ALA A 32 7.43 12.89 -3.11
C ALA A 32 6.60 12.14 -2.06
N LEU A 33 7.14 11.05 -1.51
CA LEU A 33 6.53 10.33 -0.38
C LEU A 33 6.40 11.22 0.87
N SER A 34 7.43 12.03 1.18
CA SER A 34 7.40 12.98 2.30
C SER A 34 6.42 14.13 2.06
N LEU A 35 6.23 14.55 0.81
CA LEU A 35 5.21 15.52 0.40
C LEU A 35 3.79 14.93 0.42
N GLY A 36 3.66 13.60 0.41
CA GLY A 36 2.38 12.92 0.31
C GLY A 36 1.84 12.86 -1.10
N LYS A 37 2.70 12.80 -2.12
CA LYS A 37 2.28 12.59 -3.50
C LYS A 37 1.80 11.16 -3.71
N PRO A 38 0.57 10.95 -4.23
CA PRO A 38 0.02 9.61 -4.46
C PRO A 38 0.82 8.78 -5.46
N ASP A 39 1.43 9.46 -6.44
CA ASP A 39 2.19 8.88 -7.55
C ASP A 39 3.27 7.91 -7.06
N SER A 40 3.92 8.22 -5.95
CA SER A 40 4.96 7.37 -5.35
C SER A 40 4.40 6.21 -4.51
N PHE A 41 3.15 6.28 -4.06
CA PHE A 41 2.52 5.24 -3.24
C PHE A 41 1.80 4.17 -4.07
N LEU A 42 1.29 4.54 -5.24
CA LEU A 42 0.62 3.64 -6.18
C LEU A 42 1.47 2.43 -6.60
N PRO A 43 2.71 2.59 -7.12
CA PRO A 43 3.53 1.47 -7.56
C PRO A 43 3.89 0.52 -6.40
N ILE A 44 4.00 1.06 -5.18
CA ILE A 44 4.21 0.26 -3.99
C ILE A 44 3.01 -0.66 -3.72
N LEU A 45 1.80 -0.10 -3.76
CA LEU A 45 0.58 -0.89 -3.57
C LEU A 45 0.42 -1.94 -4.67
N HIS A 46 0.64 -1.58 -5.93
CA HIS A 46 0.63 -2.54 -7.04
C HIS A 46 1.55 -3.72 -6.75
N TYR A 47 2.79 -3.46 -6.37
CA TYR A 47 3.73 -4.53 -6.06
C TYR A 47 3.28 -5.39 -4.86
N VAL A 48 2.86 -4.77 -3.77
CA VAL A 48 2.47 -5.49 -2.53
C VAL A 48 1.26 -6.40 -2.74
N PHE A 49 0.34 -6.04 -3.63
CA PHE A 49 -0.86 -6.84 -3.90
C PHE A 49 -0.70 -7.81 -5.08
N LEU A 50 0.05 -7.44 -6.12
CA LEU A 50 0.14 -8.23 -7.36
C LEU A 50 1.41 -9.08 -7.43
N ASP A 51 2.54 -8.52 -7.01
CA ASP A 51 3.88 -9.01 -7.34
C ASP A 51 4.57 -9.66 -6.13
N TYR A 52 4.18 -9.27 -4.92
CA TYR A 52 4.79 -9.75 -3.68
C TYR A 52 4.51 -11.23 -3.40
N SER A 53 3.27 -11.70 -3.60
CA SER A 53 2.88 -13.08 -3.32
C SER A 53 1.90 -13.58 -4.38
N CYS A 54 2.27 -14.71 -5.01
CA CYS A 54 1.43 -15.39 -5.99
C CYS A 54 0.08 -15.78 -5.37
N GLU A 55 0.09 -16.28 -4.14
CA GLU A 55 -1.12 -16.71 -3.43
C GLU A 55 -2.09 -15.56 -3.19
N LEU A 56 -1.58 -14.38 -2.83
CA LEU A 56 -2.43 -13.19 -2.69
C LEU A 56 -3.02 -12.78 -4.04
N SER A 57 -2.21 -12.79 -5.10
CA SER A 57 -2.64 -12.45 -6.45
C SER A 57 -3.70 -13.41 -6.97
N GLU A 58 -3.51 -14.72 -6.79
CA GLU A 58 -4.49 -15.76 -7.10
C GLU A 58 -5.76 -15.58 -6.28
N PHE A 59 -5.64 -15.34 -4.98
CA PHE A 59 -6.79 -15.09 -4.10
C PHE A 59 -7.62 -13.87 -4.53
N PHE A 60 -6.96 -12.79 -4.95
CA PHE A 60 -7.66 -11.62 -5.51
C PHE A 60 -8.30 -11.92 -6.86
N SER A 61 -7.62 -12.71 -7.70
CA SER A 61 -8.12 -13.15 -9.01
C SER A 61 -9.37 -14.05 -8.86
N GLU A 62 -9.36 -15.00 -7.93
CA GLU A 62 -10.52 -15.86 -7.60
C GLU A 62 -11.72 -15.06 -7.10
N LYS A 63 -11.46 -13.92 -6.45
CA LYS A 63 -12.47 -13.02 -5.90
C LYS A 63 -12.94 -11.95 -6.90
N ASP A 64 -12.54 -12.04 -8.17
CA ASP A 64 -12.87 -11.08 -9.24
C ASP A 64 -12.34 -9.65 -8.98
N TYR A 65 -11.32 -9.51 -8.12
CA TYR A 65 -10.69 -8.23 -7.86
C TYR A 65 -9.69 -7.89 -8.96
N ASP A 66 -10.21 -7.28 -10.02
CA ASP A 66 -9.40 -6.85 -11.16
C ASP A 66 -8.60 -5.58 -10.83
N LEU A 67 -7.33 -5.80 -10.47
CA LEU A 67 -6.31 -4.82 -10.07
C LEU A 67 -5.41 -4.39 -11.25
N TYR A 68 -5.47 -5.08 -12.39
CA TYR A 68 -4.67 -4.79 -13.59
C TYR A 68 -5.40 -3.78 -14.50
N GLY A 69 -4.69 -2.74 -14.97
CA GLY A 69 -5.15 -1.92 -16.10
C GLY A 69 -6.24 -0.87 -15.82
N LYS A 70 -6.52 -0.51 -14.56
CA LYS A 70 -7.48 0.54 -14.19
C LYS A 70 -6.80 1.86 -13.78
N THR A 71 -7.49 2.98 -13.96
CA THR A 71 -7.08 4.31 -13.45
C THR A 71 -6.78 4.26 -11.95
N ASP A 72 -5.88 5.12 -11.45
CA ASP A 72 -5.41 5.14 -10.06
C ASP A 72 -6.56 5.09 -9.03
N LEU A 73 -7.65 5.78 -9.33
CA LEU A 73 -8.84 5.87 -8.49
C LEU A 73 -9.58 4.54 -8.35
N ARG A 74 -9.73 3.81 -9.46
CA ARG A 74 -10.34 2.47 -9.46
C ARG A 74 -9.41 1.45 -8.80
N PHE A 75 -8.10 1.54 -9.05
CA PHE A 75 -7.13 0.66 -8.39
C PHE A 75 -7.20 0.80 -6.87
N VAL A 76 -7.10 2.03 -6.35
CA VAL A 76 -7.19 2.31 -4.91
C VAL A 76 -8.56 1.88 -4.36
N GLU A 77 -9.65 2.04 -5.12
CA GLU A 77 -10.96 1.55 -4.71
C GLU A 77 -11.00 0.03 -4.54
N THR A 78 -10.47 -0.72 -5.50
CA THR A 78 -10.38 -2.18 -5.41
C THR A 78 -9.52 -2.60 -4.22
N VAL A 79 -8.34 -1.98 -4.04
CA VAL A 79 -7.47 -2.22 -2.87
C VAL A 79 -8.23 -1.95 -1.56
N TYR A 80 -9.02 -0.88 -1.49
CA TYR A 80 -9.80 -0.55 -0.30
C TYR A 80 -10.93 -1.54 -0.04
N LYS A 81 -11.57 -2.08 -1.10
CA LYS A 81 -12.55 -3.16 -0.98
C LYS A 81 -11.87 -4.40 -0.40
N ILE A 82 -10.77 -4.84 -0.99
CA ILE A 82 -9.97 -5.97 -0.49
C ILE A 82 -9.58 -5.75 0.97
N LEU A 83 -9.04 -4.58 1.33
CA LEU A 83 -8.66 -4.27 2.70
C LEU A 83 -9.82 -4.39 3.70
N ARG A 84 -11.01 -3.94 3.30
CA ARG A 84 -12.19 -4.00 4.15
C ARG A 84 -12.75 -5.41 4.26
N ASP A 85 -12.83 -6.14 3.14
CA ASP A 85 -13.47 -7.45 3.04
C ASP A 85 -12.55 -8.55 3.57
N GLU A 86 -11.29 -8.53 3.16
CA GLU A 86 -10.32 -9.62 3.41
C GLU A 86 -9.44 -9.38 4.63
N PHE A 87 -9.06 -8.12 4.84
CA PHE A 87 -8.15 -7.75 5.93
C PHE A 87 -8.88 -7.11 7.12
N HIS A 88 -10.21 -6.95 7.03
CA HIS A 88 -11.08 -6.22 7.96
C HIS A 88 -10.47 -4.89 8.44
N TYR A 89 -9.69 -4.25 7.57
CA TYR A 89 -8.96 -3.04 7.86
C TYR A 89 -9.73 -1.86 7.31
N LYS A 90 -10.04 -0.90 8.19
CA LYS A 90 -10.72 0.32 7.81
C LYS A 90 -9.67 1.40 7.54
N PRO A 91 -9.39 1.72 6.26
CA PRO A 91 -8.39 2.73 5.93
C PRO A 91 -8.76 4.09 6.55
N PRO A 92 -7.80 4.80 7.18
CA PRO A 92 -8.07 6.10 7.82
C PRO A 92 -8.25 7.26 6.82
N LEU A 93 -7.74 7.10 5.60
CA LEU A 93 -7.93 8.04 4.49
C LEU A 93 -8.99 7.47 3.55
N THR A 94 -9.74 8.32 2.85
CA THR A 94 -10.56 7.91 1.70
C THR A 94 -9.70 7.82 0.45
N ARG A 95 -10.16 7.10 -0.59
CA ARG A 95 -9.52 7.02 -1.91
C ARG A 95 -9.15 8.40 -2.48
N GLU A 96 -10.03 9.38 -2.30
CA GLU A 96 -9.80 10.77 -2.73
C GLU A 96 -8.71 11.45 -1.90
N GLN A 97 -8.68 11.28 -0.58
CA GLN A 97 -7.61 11.82 0.27
C GLN A 97 -6.27 11.09 0.03
N PHE A 98 -6.33 9.82 -0.36
CA PHE A 98 -5.15 9.07 -0.77
C PHE A 98 -4.56 9.61 -2.08
N LEU A 99 -5.42 9.99 -3.04
CA LEU A 99 -5.02 10.62 -4.30
C LEU A 99 -4.80 12.14 -4.19
N ALA A 100 -5.27 12.79 -3.14
CA ALA A 100 -5.01 14.20 -2.90
C ALA A 100 -3.56 14.43 -2.51
N LEU A 101 -2.97 15.57 -2.90
CA LEU A 101 -1.66 15.99 -2.40
C LEU A 101 -1.73 16.26 -0.88
N GLY A 102 -0.78 15.71 -0.12
CA GLY A 102 -0.73 15.85 1.34
C GLY A 102 -1.01 14.54 2.09
N TYR A 103 -1.38 14.64 3.37
CA TYR A 103 -1.64 13.51 4.28
C TYR A 103 -0.52 12.46 4.33
N ALA A 104 0.71 12.89 4.05
CA ALA A 104 1.85 12.03 3.83
C ALA A 104 2.07 11.04 4.99
N GLU A 105 1.98 11.49 6.24
CA GLU A 105 2.09 10.62 7.41
C GLU A 105 1.00 9.55 7.46
N ARG A 106 -0.26 9.93 7.25
CA ARG A 106 -1.39 8.97 7.25
C ARG A 106 -1.27 7.97 6.12
N LYS A 107 -0.81 8.38 4.94
CA LYS A 107 -0.56 7.49 3.80
C LYS A 107 0.54 6.48 4.11
N VAL A 108 1.64 6.94 4.69
CA VAL A 108 2.78 6.09 5.07
C VAL A 108 2.36 5.07 6.12
N ILE A 109 1.62 5.50 7.15
CA ILE A 109 1.07 4.59 8.17
C ILE A 109 0.14 3.57 7.51
N GLN A 110 -0.80 4.03 6.68
CA GLN A 110 -1.73 3.16 5.97
C GLN A 110 -0.98 2.12 5.12
N LEU A 111 -0.02 2.54 4.30
CA LEU A 111 0.77 1.63 3.47
C LEU A 111 1.53 0.61 4.31
N ARG A 112 2.14 1.05 5.41
CA ARG A 112 2.89 0.17 6.31
C ARG A 112 1.99 -0.92 6.88
N GLU A 113 0.82 -0.54 7.38
CA GLU A 113 -0.18 -1.48 7.91
C GLU A 113 -0.64 -2.46 6.84
N ILE A 114 -0.85 -1.98 5.61
CA ILE A 114 -1.20 -2.80 4.45
C ILE A 114 -0.11 -3.84 4.16
N VAL A 115 1.15 -3.42 4.04
CA VAL A 115 2.28 -4.33 3.78
C VAL A 115 2.39 -5.38 4.87
N GLN A 116 2.27 -4.96 6.13
CA GLN A 116 2.33 -5.87 7.28
C GLN A 116 1.18 -6.89 7.24
N LYS A 117 -0.03 -6.45 6.90
CA LYS A 117 -1.21 -7.31 6.76
C LYS A 117 -1.08 -8.28 5.59
N CYS A 118 -0.67 -7.82 4.41
CA CYS A 118 -0.41 -8.68 3.26
C CYS A 118 0.62 -9.76 3.61
N ARG A 119 1.68 -9.39 4.32
CA ARG A 119 2.71 -10.33 4.78
C ARG A 119 2.22 -11.35 5.81
N LEU A 120 1.33 -10.94 6.71
CA LEU A 120 0.66 -11.86 7.62
C LEU A 120 -0.26 -12.83 6.86
N LYS A 121 -1.07 -12.32 5.92
CA LYS A 121 -1.99 -13.12 5.13
C LYS A 121 -1.25 -14.12 4.24
N HIS A 122 -0.16 -13.72 3.60
CA HIS A 122 0.73 -14.63 2.86
C HIS A 122 1.27 -15.74 3.76
N LYS A 123 1.65 -15.44 5.01
CA LYS A 123 2.05 -16.48 5.98
C LYS A 123 0.91 -17.41 6.42
N GLU A 124 -0.33 -16.98 6.34
CA GLU A 124 -1.49 -17.83 6.65
C GLU A 124 -1.91 -18.70 5.47
N LEU A 125 -1.62 -18.25 4.24
CA LEU A 125 -1.91 -18.99 3.01
C LEU A 125 -0.78 -20.00 2.67
N SER A 126 0.48 -19.66 3.01
CA SER A 126 1.69 -20.44 2.72
C SER A 126 1.99 -21.58 3.68
#